data_AF-A0A2V8K8B5-F1
#
_entry.id   AF-A0A2V8K8B5-F1
#
_cell.length_a   1.000
_cell.length_b   1.000
_cell.length_c   1.000
_cell.angle_alpha   90.00
_cell.angle_beta   90.00
_cell.angle_gamma   90.00
#
_symmetry.space_group_name_H-M   'P 1'
#
loop_
_entity.id
_entity.type
_entity.pdbx_description
1 polymer ?
#
loop_
_entity_poly.entity_id
_entity_poly.type
_entity_poly.pdbx_seq_one_letter_code
_entity_poly.pdbx_strand_id
1 'polypeptide(L)'
;MITKPEKKAAPDFRVDVKLRDVLVNSSETRNRSQAAIAVEEGLPEPIYPQYPNPRWKNDRAYHNFKAWRTWKGLGAPYFKHRLMPGELQPLIAYLFSEWKCNLDCHYCWSYDNSVKGMTEPVARRSIDWLHSLGNRFLALMGGEPLLRPKFIHKIVYYAAQKDFIVYLPTNGRLMKPDVIDR
;
A
#
# COMPACT_ATOMS: atom_id res chain seq x y z
N MET A 1 -13.88 -20.62 55.97
CA MET A 1 -13.57 -21.14 54.62
C MET A 1 -14.28 -20.26 53.61
N ILE A 2 -13.54 -19.43 52.85
CA ILE A 2 -14.09 -18.66 51.72
C ILE A 2 -13.14 -18.93 50.55
N THR A 3 -13.57 -19.83 49.66
CA THR A 3 -12.86 -20.17 48.43
C THR A 3 -12.94 -18.98 47.47
N LYS A 4 -11.80 -18.49 46.98
CA LYS A 4 -11.75 -17.46 45.94
C LYS A 4 -12.32 -18.03 44.63
N PRO A 5 -13.14 -17.28 43.87
CA PRO A 5 -13.66 -17.75 42.60
C PRO A 5 -12.55 -17.84 41.55
N GLU A 6 -12.50 -18.97 40.85
CA GLU A 6 -11.63 -19.21 39.69
C GLU A 6 -11.94 -18.18 38.59
N LYS A 7 -10.93 -17.40 38.21
CA LYS A 7 -11.03 -16.48 37.07
C LYS A 7 -10.98 -17.29 35.78
N LYS A 8 -12.13 -17.44 35.10
CA LYS A 8 -12.17 -17.94 33.72
C LYS A 8 -11.32 -17.03 32.82
N ALA A 9 -10.39 -17.63 32.09
CA ALA A 9 -9.59 -16.94 31.08
C ALA A 9 -10.49 -16.42 29.95
N ALA A 10 -10.20 -15.21 29.46
CA ALA A 10 -10.94 -14.60 28.36
C ALA A 10 -10.80 -15.41 27.06
N PRO A 11 -11.84 -15.46 26.21
CA PRO A 11 -11.82 -16.25 24.98
C PRO A 11 -10.80 -15.72 23.96
N ASP A 12 -10.26 -16.67 23.20
CA ASP A 12 -9.11 -16.53 22.32
C ASP A 12 -9.50 -15.90 20.97
N PHE A 13 -9.45 -14.56 20.90
CA PHE A 13 -9.56 -13.80 19.64
C PHE A 13 -8.22 -13.17 19.24
N ARG A 14 -7.14 -13.45 19.98
CA ARG A 14 -5.81 -12.94 19.66
C ARG A 14 -5.10 -13.98 18.81
N VAL A 15 -4.61 -13.55 17.65
CA VAL A 15 -3.71 -14.34 16.81
C VAL A 15 -2.63 -14.97 17.71
N ASP A 16 -2.57 -16.31 17.70
CA ASP A 16 -1.64 -17.09 18.53
C ASP A 16 -0.22 -16.51 18.41
N VAL A 17 0.43 -16.29 19.54
CA VAL A 17 1.79 -15.74 19.64
C VAL A 17 2.76 -16.55 18.76
N LYS A 18 2.53 -17.86 18.63
CA LYS A 18 3.31 -18.72 17.74
C LYS A 18 3.17 -18.35 16.26
N LEU A 19 1.96 -17.96 15.83
CA LEU A 19 1.74 -17.54 14.44
C LEU A 19 2.38 -16.17 14.17
N ARG A 20 2.37 -15.26 15.16
CA ARG A 20 3.11 -13.99 15.07
C ARG A 20 4.60 -14.25 14.88
N ASP A 21 5.18 -15.14 15.69
CA ASP A 21 6.62 -15.43 15.61
C ASP A 21 7.00 -16.09 14.28
N VAL A 22 6.14 -16.93 13.71
CA VAL A 22 6.34 -17.51 12.36
C VAL A 22 6.27 -16.43 11.27
N LEU A 23 5.36 -15.45 11.39
CA LEU A 23 5.24 -14.35 10.44
C LEU A 23 6.41 -13.35 10.55
N VAL A 24 6.94 -13.15 11.75
CA VAL A 24 8.03 -12.21 12.03
C VAL A 24 9.40 -12.83 11.75
N ASN A 25 9.62 -14.12 12.07
CA ASN A 25 10.89 -14.82 11.91
C ASN A 25 10.95 -15.67 10.62
N SER A 26 10.49 -15.14 9.48
CA SER A 26 10.63 -15.79 8.16
C SER A 26 12.08 -15.75 7.62
N SER A 27 13.08 -15.80 8.50
CA SER A 27 14.50 -15.84 8.18
C SER A 27 14.90 -17.09 7.37
N GLU A 28 14.07 -18.13 7.33
CA GLU A 28 14.37 -19.37 6.61
C GLU A 28 13.95 -19.37 5.13
N THR A 29 13.21 -18.37 4.63
CA THR A 29 12.72 -18.38 3.23
C THR A 29 13.41 -17.38 2.30
N ARG A 30 14.59 -16.87 2.65
CA ARG A 30 15.38 -16.00 1.75
C ARG A 30 16.39 -16.78 0.93
N ASN A 31 15.91 -17.73 0.12
CA ASN A 31 16.61 -18.11 -1.10
C ASN A 31 16.49 -16.94 -2.08
N ARG A 32 17.42 -16.00 -1.94
CA ARG A 32 17.51 -14.79 -2.75
C ARG A 32 18.11 -15.20 -4.10
N SER A 33 17.27 -15.55 -5.06
CA SER A 33 17.70 -15.54 -6.46
C SER A 33 18.15 -14.11 -6.78
N GLN A 34 19.44 -13.95 -7.01
CA GLN A 34 20.01 -12.71 -7.52
C GLN A 34 19.56 -12.58 -8.98
N ALA A 35 18.36 -12.04 -9.20
CA ALA A 35 17.98 -11.55 -10.51
C ALA A 35 18.88 -10.36 -10.85
N ALA A 36 19.48 -10.44 -12.03
CA ALA A 36 20.49 -9.53 -12.55
C ALA A 36 20.15 -8.05 -12.33
N ILE A 37 21.15 -7.27 -11.94
CA ILE A 37 21.11 -5.82 -11.86
C ILE A 37 21.05 -5.28 -13.30
N ALA A 38 19.85 -5.27 -13.88
CA ALA A 38 19.57 -4.39 -14.99
C ALA A 38 19.72 -2.95 -14.47
N VAL A 39 20.15 -2.00 -15.30
CA VAL A 39 20.11 -0.57 -14.96
C VAL A 39 18.63 -0.22 -14.79
N GLU A 40 18.15 -0.29 -13.56
CA GLU A 40 16.72 -0.28 -13.33
C GLU A 40 16.22 1.16 -13.40
N GLU A 41 15.44 1.43 -14.44
CA GLU A 41 14.77 2.71 -14.64
C GLU A 41 13.98 3.08 -13.37
N GLY A 42 14.32 4.21 -12.76
CA GLY A 42 13.66 4.71 -11.55
C GLY A 42 12.22 5.14 -11.80
N LEU A 43 11.57 5.68 -10.76
CA LEU A 43 10.26 6.29 -10.92
C LEU A 43 10.42 7.69 -11.56
N PRO A 44 9.48 8.10 -12.44
CA PRO A 44 9.54 9.43 -13.03
C PRO A 44 9.39 10.52 -11.96
N GLU A 45 10.06 11.65 -12.15
CA GLU A 45 9.89 12.82 -11.30
C GLU A 45 8.49 13.42 -11.53
N PRO A 46 7.70 13.64 -10.46
CA PRO A 46 6.39 14.24 -10.57
C PRO A 46 6.48 15.72 -10.96
N ILE A 47 5.58 16.14 -11.84
CA ILE A 47 5.48 17.54 -12.29
C ILE A 47 4.36 18.23 -11.50
N TYR A 48 4.66 19.38 -10.89
CA TYR A 48 3.72 20.16 -10.09
C TYR A 48 3.64 21.61 -10.59
N PRO A 49 2.46 22.27 -10.56
CA PRO A 49 1.14 21.70 -10.25
C PRO A 49 0.60 20.85 -11.42
N GLN A 50 -0.05 19.72 -11.13
CA GLN A 50 -0.58 18.83 -12.18
C GLN A 50 -1.84 19.38 -12.87
N TYR A 51 -2.67 20.12 -12.12
CA TYR A 51 -3.95 20.64 -12.59
C TYR A 51 -4.11 22.12 -12.17
N PRO A 52 -3.51 23.06 -12.92
CA PRO A 52 -3.56 24.48 -12.56
C PRO A 52 -4.95 25.11 -12.77
N ASN A 53 -5.80 24.52 -13.63
CA ASN A 53 -7.15 24.98 -13.92
C ASN A 53 -8.20 24.02 -13.36
N PRO A 54 -9.45 24.49 -13.11
CA PRO A 54 -10.55 23.62 -12.70
C PRO A 54 -10.73 22.45 -13.66
N ARG A 55 -10.53 21.24 -13.15
CA ARG A 55 -10.54 20.01 -13.96
C ARG A 55 -11.92 19.66 -14.50
N TRP A 56 -12.99 20.09 -13.84
CA TRP A 56 -14.38 19.73 -14.16
C TRP A 56 -15.22 20.98 -14.37
N LYS A 57 -16.01 20.99 -15.46
CA LYS A 57 -16.92 22.09 -15.80
C LYS A 57 -18.19 22.12 -14.93
N ASN A 58 -18.63 20.96 -14.45
CA ASN A 58 -19.82 20.79 -13.62
C ASN A 58 -19.69 19.55 -12.72
N ASP A 59 -20.52 19.48 -11.68
CA ASP A 59 -20.51 18.36 -10.72
C ASP A 59 -20.84 17.03 -11.38
N ARG A 60 -21.74 17.02 -12.38
CA ARG A 60 -22.11 15.80 -13.10
C ARG A 60 -20.91 15.18 -13.82
N ALA A 61 -20.05 15.97 -14.45
CA ALA A 61 -18.83 15.50 -15.09
C ALA A 61 -17.86 14.89 -14.07
N TYR A 62 -17.71 15.51 -12.90
CA TYR A 62 -16.92 14.99 -11.79
C TYR A 62 -17.46 13.64 -11.27
N HIS A 63 -18.76 13.54 -11.04
CA HIS A 63 -19.38 12.29 -10.58
C HIS A 63 -19.31 11.18 -11.63
N ASN A 64 -19.53 11.49 -12.91
CA ASN A 64 -19.38 10.53 -14.01
C ASN A 64 -17.94 10.02 -14.11
N PHE A 65 -16.95 10.90 -14.00
CA PHE A 65 -15.54 10.51 -13.99
C PHE A 65 -15.22 9.60 -12.80
N LYS A 66 -15.68 9.95 -11.59
CA LYS A 66 -15.50 9.10 -10.41
C LYS A 66 -16.16 7.73 -10.58
N ALA A 67 -17.41 7.69 -11.05
CA ALA A 67 -18.12 6.43 -11.30
C ALA A 67 -17.37 5.55 -12.30
N TRP A 68 -16.90 6.13 -13.39
CA TRP A 68 -16.09 5.44 -14.40
C TRP A 68 -14.77 4.92 -13.84
N ARG A 69 -14.06 5.74 -13.06
CA ARG A 69 -12.79 5.34 -12.43
C ARG A 69 -12.99 4.24 -11.39
N THR A 70 -14.05 4.31 -10.59
CA THR A 70 -14.42 3.25 -9.64
C THR A 70 -14.80 1.95 -10.37
N TRP A 71 -15.56 2.06 -11.47
CA TRP A 71 -15.87 0.89 -12.30
C TRP A 71 -14.61 0.23 -12.87
N LYS A 72 -13.71 1.01 -13.49
CA LYS A 72 -12.42 0.50 -13.98
C LYS A 72 -11.52 -0.04 -12.87
N GLY A 73 -11.54 0.61 -11.71
CA GLY A 73 -10.64 0.35 -10.59
C GLY A 73 -11.01 -0.89 -9.78
N LEU A 74 -12.30 -1.08 -9.52
CA LEU A 74 -12.83 -2.10 -8.61
C LEU A 74 -13.88 -2.99 -9.29
N GLY A 75 -14.80 -2.41 -10.06
CA GLY A 75 -15.90 -3.15 -10.69
C GLY A 75 -15.42 -4.18 -11.72
N ALA A 76 -14.70 -3.72 -12.75
CA ALA A 76 -14.20 -4.58 -13.82
C ALA A 76 -13.24 -5.68 -13.29
N PRO A 77 -12.27 -5.40 -12.40
CA PRO A 77 -11.45 -6.44 -11.79
C PRO A 77 -12.27 -7.43 -10.94
N TYR A 78 -13.28 -6.97 -10.20
CA TYR A 78 -14.17 -7.84 -9.43
C TYR A 78 -14.94 -8.81 -10.33
N PHE A 79 -15.55 -8.34 -11.41
CA PHE A 79 -16.27 -9.21 -12.35
C PHE A 79 -15.34 -10.14 -13.11
N LYS A 80 -14.16 -9.66 -13.52
CA LYS A 80 -13.10 -10.51 -14.09
C LYS A 80 -12.77 -11.66 -13.14
N HIS A 81 -12.57 -11.35 -11.86
CA HIS A 81 -12.27 -12.35 -10.84
C HIS A 81 -13.40 -13.37 -10.64
N ARG A 82 -14.67 -12.92 -10.73
CA ARG A 82 -15.82 -13.80 -10.55
C ARG A 82 -16.05 -14.73 -11.75
N LEU A 83 -15.76 -14.27 -12.96
CA LEU A 83 -16.16 -14.93 -14.21
C LEU A 83 -15.02 -15.69 -14.89
N MET A 84 -13.77 -15.29 -14.69
CA MET A 84 -12.61 -15.89 -15.36
C MET A 84 -11.69 -16.53 -14.31
N PRO A 85 -11.51 -17.87 -14.34
CA PRO A 85 -10.56 -18.53 -13.45
C PRO A 85 -9.14 -18.06 -13.77
N GLY A 86 -8.42 -17.62 -12.74
CA GLY A 86 -7.02 -17.26 -12.82
C GLY A 86 -6.36 -17.43 -11.45
N GLU A 87 -5.07 -17.76 -11.43
CA GLU A 87 -4.35 -18.12 -10.20
C GLU A 87 -4.15 -16.93 -9.26
N LEU A 88 -3.92 -15.71 -9.79
CA LEU A 88 -3.65 -14.51 -8.98
C LEU A 88 -4.28 -13.26 -9.61
N GLN A 89 -5.34 -12.76 -8.98
CA GLN A 89 -6.10 -11.59 -9.44
C GLN A 89 -6.46 -10.69 -8.25
N PRO A 90 -5.48 -9.97 -7.68
CA PRO A 90 -5.73 -9.15 -6.51
C PRO A 90 -6.66 -7.98 -6.86
N LEU A 91 -7.73 -7.79 -6.08
CA LEU A 91 -8.59 -6.62 -6.19
C LEU A 91 -7.95 -5.39 -5.55
N ILE A 92 -7.31 -5.57 -4.40
CA ILE A 92 -6.59 -4.54 -3.65
C ILE A 92 -5.19 -5.07 -3.38
N ALA A 93 -4.18 -4.26 -3.68
CA ALA A 93 -2.78 -4.60 -3.41
C ALA A 93 -2.22 -3.66 -2.33
N TYR A 94 -1.64 -4.26 -1.28
CA TYR A 94 -0.96 -3.53 -0.22
C TYR A 94 0.55 -3.52 -0.50
N LEU A 95 1.09 -2.36 -0.83
CA LEU A 95 2.50 -2.18 -1.16
C LEU A 95 3.23 -1.55 0.02
N PHE A 96 4.03 -2.35 0.74
CA PHE A 96 4.83 -1.90 1.87
C PHE A 96 6.04 -1.11 1.39
N SER A 97 5.91 0.21 1.38
CA SER A 97 6.95 1.13 0.89
C SER A 97 8.07 1.33 1.93
N GLU A 98 7.73 1.35 3.22
CA GLU A 98 8.65 1.64 4.31
C GLU A 98 8.32 0.77 5.52
N TRP A 99 9.30 0.38 6.33
CA TRP A 99 9.06 -0.32 7.60
C TRP A 99 9.31 0.59 8.81
N LYS A 100 10.03 1.69 8.56
CA LYS A 100 10.32 2.72 9.54
C LYS A 100 9.09 3.55 9.88
N CYS A 101 9.01 4.01 11.12
CA CYS A 101 7.97 4.92 11.60
C CYS A 101 8.54 5.92 12.61
N ASN A 102 7.94 7.11 12.66
CA ASN A 102 8.22 8.11 13.69
C ASN A 102 7.42 7.89 14.99
N LEU A 103 6.56 6.87 15.04
CA LEU A 103 5.80 6.46 16.22
C LEU A 103 6.06 4.99 16.52
N ASP A 104 6.10 4.64 17.80
CA ASP A 104 6.26 3.28 18.30
C ASP A 104 4.98 2.85 19.04
N CYS A 105 3.90 2.63 18.29
CA CYS A 105 2.62 2.26 18.87
C CYS A 105 2.65 0.82 19.39
N HIS A 106 2.22 0.58 20.63
CA HIS A 106 2.22 -0.76 21.26
C HIS A 106 1.44 -1.84 20.50
N TYR A 107 0.44 -1.45 19.71
CA TYR A 107 -0.38 -2.35 18.90
C TYR A 107 0.16 -2.54 17.47
N CYS A 108 1.25 -1.87 17.10
CA CYS A 108 1.78 -1.89 15.74
C CYS A 108 2.50 -3.22 15.46
N TRP A 109 2.14 -3.85 14.34
CA TRP A 109 2.83 -5.06 13.85
C TRP A 109 3.88 -4.74 12.77
N SER A 110 3.72 -3.66 12.02
CA SER A 110 4.59 -3.32 10.88
C SER A 110 5.79 -2.43 11.25
N TYR A 111 5.94 -2.07 12.53
CA TYR A 111 7.03 -1.21 12.98
C TYR A 111 8.36 -1.96 12.99
N ASP A 112 9.29 -1.58 12.11
CA ASP A 112 10.68 -2.02 12.18
C ASP A 112 11.62 -0.95 11.60
N ASN A 113 12.28 -0.21 12.50
CA ASN A 113 13.22 0.85 12.12
C ASN A 113 14.59 0.34 11.62
N SER A 114 14.87 -0.97 11.76
CA SER A 114 16.12 -1.60 11.32
C SER A 114 16.11 -1.98 9.84
N VAL A 115 14.92 -2.23 9.29
CA VAL A 115 14.75 -2.68 7.90
C VAL A 115 14.89 -1.50 6.92
N LYS A 116 15.55 -1.75 5.80
CA LYS A 116 15.65 -0.79 4.70
C LYS A 116 14.34 -0.76 3.91
N GLY A 117 13.82 0.43 3.65
CA GLY A 117 12.64 0.64 2.82
C GLY A 117 12.83 0.24 1.35
N MET A 118 11.72 0.19 0.62
CA MET A 118 11.66 -0.14 -0.80
C MET A 118 12.42 0.89 -1.66
N THR A 119 13.07 0.43 -2.73
CA THR A 119 13.76 1.27 -3.72
C THR A 119 12.82 1.69 -4.86
N GLU A 120 13.14 2.78 -5.57
CA GLU A 120 12.35 3.26 -6.73
C GLU A 120 12.17 2.23 -7.83
N PRO A 121 13.22 1.53 -8.28
CA PRO A 121 13.04 0.49 -9.26
C PRO A 121 12.10 -0.64 -8.87
N VAL A 122 12.19 -1.10 -7.61
CA VAL A 122 11.34 -2.17 -7.09
C VAL A 122 9.88 -1.69 -7.09
N ALA A 123 9.63 -0.47 -6.62
CA ALA A 123 8.30 0.11 -6.64
C ALA A 123 7.73 0.19 -8.07
N ARG A 124 8.54 0.65 -9.04
CA ARG A 124 8.14 0.69 -10.46
C ARG A 124 7.73 -0.69 -10.97
N ARG A 125 8.59 -1.71 -10.79
CA ARG A 125 8.30 -3.08 -11.22
C ARG A 125 7.09 -3.67 -10.51
N SER A 126 6.92 -3.42 -9.22
CA SER A 126 5.74 -3.86 -8.47
C SER A 126 4.46 -3.27 -9.04
N ILE A 127 4.44 -1.97 -9.34
CA ILE A 127 3.27 -1.30 -9.94
C ILE A 127 2.98 -1.85 -11.33
N ASP A 128 4.02 -2.04 -12.17
CA ASP A 128 3.86 -2.60 -13.52
C ASP A 128 3.34 -4.03 -13.50
N TRP A 129 3.87 -4.86 -12.61
CA TRP A 129 3.42 -6.23 -12.43
C TRP A 129 1.97 -6.28 -11.94
N LEU A 130 1.61 -5.52 -10.91
CA LEU A 130 0.22 -5.42 -10.43
C LEU A 130 -0.73 -4.93 -11.55
N HIS A 131 -0.27 -3.96 -12.35
CA HIS A 131 -1.05 -3.45 -13.47
C HIS A 131 -1.31 -4.53 -14.52
N SER A 132 -0.32 -5.38 -14.83
CA SER A 132 -0.46 -6.50 -15.77
C SER A 132 -1.45 -7.57 -15.30
N LEU A 133 -1.62 -7.76 -13.98
CA LEU A 133 -2.62 -8.68 -13.42
C LEU A 133 -4.05 -8.13 -13.54
N GLY A 134 -4.19 -6.85 -13.86
CA GLY A 134 -5.46 -6.14 -13.91
C GLY A 134 -5.84 -5.46 -12.60
N ASN A 135 -4.92 -5.39 -11.62
CA ASN A 135 -5.13 -4.61 -10.40
C ASN A 135 -5.10 -3.11 -10.72
N ARG A 136 -6.00 -2.35 -10.10
CA ARG A 136 -6.10 -0.89 -10.25
C ARG A 136 -6.36 -0.21 -8.90
N PHE A 137 -6.11 -0.89 -7.78
CA PHE A 137 -6.23 -0.32 -6.44
C PHE A 137 -4.98 -0.64 -5.63
N LEU A 138 -4.21 0.41 -5.33
CA LEU A 138 -2.92 0.33 -4.66
C LEU A 138 -2.99 1.03 -3.30
N ALA A 139 -2.82 0.29 -2.22
CA ALA A 139 -2.67 0.81 -0.88
C ALA A 139 -1.18 0.90 -0.52
N LEU A 140 -0.67 2.12 -0.30
CA LEU A 140 0.72 2.35 0.11
C LEU A 140 0.84 2.18 1.62
N MET A 141 1.36 1.05 2.03
CA MET A 141 1.49 0.65 3.43
C MET A 141 2.92 0.83 3.94
N GLY A 142 3.09 0.57 5.23
CA GLY A 142 4.40 0.51 5.85
C GLY A 142 4.37 0.60 7.37
N GLY A 143 5.45 1.18 7.90
CA GLY A 143 5.42 1.98 9.13
C GLY A 143 4.73 3.31 8.82
N GLU A 144 5.50 4.38 8.59
CA GLU A 144 4.97 5.68 8.14
C GLU A 144 5.49 6.02 6.73
N PRO A 145 4.66 5.89 5.67
CA PRO A 145 5.05 6.21 4.30
C PRO A 145 5.59 7.63 4.13
N LEU A 146 5.03 8.62 4.87
CA LEU A 146 5.43 10.02 4.75
C LEU A 146 6.82 10.33 5.35
N LEU A 147 7.55 9.35 5.88
CA LEU A 147 8.98 9.51 6.18
C LEU A 147 9.81 9.78 4.92
N ARG A 148 9.36 9.30 3.76
CA ARG A 148 10.02 9.54 2.46
C ARG A 148 9.02 10.18 1.48
N PRO A 149 8.61 11.44 1.70
CA PRO A 149 7.52 12.06 0.96
C PRO A 149 7.80 12.13 -0.56
N LYS A 150 9.02 12.52 -0.95
CA LYS A 150 9.44 12.55 -2.37
C LYS A 150 9.27 11.18 -3.06
N PHE A 151 9.55 10.09 -2.35
CA PHE A 151 9.40 8.74 -2.87
C PHE A 151 7.92 8.37 -3.03
N ILE A 152 7.09 8.68 -2.05
CA ILE A 152 5.64 8.47 -2.12
C ILE A 152 5.02 9.29 -3.25
N HIS A 153 5.44 10.54 -3.44
CA HIS A 153 4.97 11.39 -4.53
C HIS A 153 5.22 10.77 -5.90
N LYS A 154 6.44 10.25 -6.12
CA LYS A 154 6.80 9.51 -7.33
C LYS A 154 5.93 8.27 -7.54
N ILE A 155 5.69 7.48 -6.49
CA ILE A 155 4.83 6.29 -6.57
C ILE A 155 3.40 6.69 -6.93
N VAL A 156 2.81 7.66 -6.22
CA VAL A 156 1.45 8.14 -6.45
C VAL A 156 1.31 8.66 -7.87
N TYR A 157 2.27 9.46 -8.35
CA TYR A 157 2.30 10.00 -9.71
C TYR A 157 2.32 8.89 -10.77
N TYR A 158 3.25 7.94 -10.67
CA TYR A 158 3.38 6.84 -11.62
C TYR A 158 2.15 5.90 -11.60
N ALA A 159 1.64 5.57 -10.40
CA ALA A 159 0.46 4.74 -10.25
C ALA A 159 -0.80 5.44 -10.81
N ALA A 160 -0.95 6.75 -10.56
CA ALA A 160 -2.08 7.52 -11.09
C ALA A 160 -2.09 7.58 -12.62
N GLN A 161 -0.91 7.69 -13.26
CA GLN A 161 -0.77 7.60 -14.72
C GLN A 161 -1.21 6.25 -15.29
N LYS A 162 -1.14 5.18 -14.49
CA LYS A 162 -1.59 3.81 -14.83
C LYS A 162 -3.00 3.49 -14.35
N ASP A 163 -3.82 4.51 -14.13
CA ASP A 163 -5.21 4.38 -13.67
C ASP A 163 -5.40 3.71 -12.29
N PHE A 164 -4.37 3.62 -11.46
CA PHE A 164 -4.56 3.13 -10.09
C PHE A 164 -5.28 4.14 -9.21
N ILE A 165 -6.27 3.68 -8.47
CA ILE A 165 -6.77 4.33 -7.26
C ILE A 165 -5.72 4.09 -6.17
N VAL A 166 -5.12 5.17 -5.66
CA VAL A 166 -4.09 5.08 -4.63
C VAL A 166 -4.69 5.45 -3.27
N TYR A 167 -4.47 4.59 -2.29
CA TYR A 167 -4.84 4.81 -0.89
C TYR A 167 -3.56 4.94 -0.07
N LEU A 168 -3.46 6.01 0.72
CA LEU A 168 -2.29 6.32 1.56
C LEU A 168 -2.74 6.47 3.02
N PRO A 169 -2.71 5.39 3.82
CA PRO A 169 -2.83 5.51 5.27
C PRO A 169 -1.58 6.19 5.84
N THR A 170 -1.80 7.13 6.77
CA THR A 170 -0.75 7.85 7.50
C THR A 170 -1.22 8.16 8.91
N ASN A 171 -0.29 8.28 9.85
CA ASN A 171 -0.59 8.77 11.20
C ASN A 171 -0.88 10.28 11.26
N GLY A 172 -0.69 11.00 10.15
CA GLY A 172 -1.04 12.42 10.02
C GLY A 172 0.00 13.41 10.57
N ARG A 173 1.03 12.96 11.30
CA ARG A 173 2.03 13.86 11.91
C ARG A 173 2.91 14.59 10.89
N LEU A 174 3.09 14.00 9.72
CA LEU A 174 3.94 14.52 8.64
C LEU A 174 3.13 15.11 7.49
N MET A 175 1.81 15.26 7.63
CA MET A 175 0.95 15.94 6.67
C MET A 175 1.13 17.47 6.79
N LYS A 176 2.25 17.94 6.30
CA LYS A 176 2.56 19.37 6.20
C LYS A 176 2.15 19.91 4.82
N PRO A 177 1.89 21.22 4.67
CA PRO A 177 1.52 21.81 3.39
C PRO A 177 2.52 21.50 2.26
N ASP A 178 3.82 21.47 2.55
CA ASP A 178 4.87 21.16 1.57
C ASP A 178 4.84 19.71 1.03
N VAL A 179 4.15 18.82 1.74
CA VAL A 179 3.88 17.43 1.34
C VAL A 179 2.53 17.32 0.65
N ILE A 180 1.48 17.94 1.21
CA ILE A 180 0.11 17.79 0.71
C ILE A 180 -0.15 18.58 -0.59
N ASP A 181 0.40 19.78 -0.71
CA ASP A 181 0.14 20.69 -1.84
C ASP A 181 0.95 20.35 -3.09
N ARG A 182 1.65 19.19 -3.07
CA ARG A 182 2.43 18.65 -4.19
C ARG A 182 1.77 17.37 -4.71
#